data_AF-A0A3P6T1S7-F1
#
_entry.id   AF-A0A3P6T1S7-F1
#
_cell.length_a   1.000
_cell.length_b   1.000
_cell.length_c   1.000
_cell.angle_alpha   90.00
_cell.angle_beta   90.00
_cell.angle_gamma   90.00
#
_symmetry.space_group_name_H-M   'P 1'
#
loop_
_entity.id
_entity.type
_entity.pdbx_description
1 polymer ?
#
loop_
_entity_poly.entity_id
_entity_poly.type
_entity_poly.pdbx_seq_one_letter_code
_entity_poly.pdbx_strand_id
1 'polypeptide(L)'
;MFWVNISSLCKISGKIKQVAGFNAKGCVVSNCYRRRGSATAYKFLSRYRDARNTIRREYVLPDFCRLSRGYLRDPSQTAKSSQPEDAPQAITLNRERFALPELLFHPSDIGLNQMGVVEAVVESLSRCPMNLRAALVQNISLVGGCTLFPGFRERFFTDLRSYMDVDWCVNLADVSNPITHAWSCATAAFTGDMATEDQLFVTRDEWNEHGEEILHKKFLNFLDFESEEAEEASDEPNE
;
A
#
# COMPACT_ATOMS: atom_id res chain seq x y z
N MET A 1 1.69 -4.34 17.78
CA MET A 1 2.11 -3.53 16.62
C MET A 1 1.19 -3.91 15.46
N PHE A 2 0.38 -2.98 14.94
CA PHE A 2 -0.59 -3.30 13.88
C PHE A 2 0.10 -3.18 12.51
N TRP A 3 0.21 -4.30 11.79
CA TRP A 3 0.85 -4.33 10.48
C TRP A 3 -0.20 -4.19 9.38
N VAL A 4 -0.26 -3.02 8.76
CA VAL A 4 -1.04 -2.84 7.52
C VAL A 4 -0.12 -3.20 6.35
N ASN A 5 -0.06 -4.50 6.02
CA ASN A 5 0.62 -4.93 4.83
C ASN A 5 -0.29 -4.76 3.61
N ILE A 6 -0.11 -3.66 2.88
CA ILE A 6 -0.88 -3.33 1.68
C ILE A 6 -0.67 -4.36 0.56
N SER A 7 0.37 -5.22 0.63
CA SER A 7 0.55 -6.28 -0.37
C SER A 7 -0.47 -7.42 -0.25
N SER A 8 -0.99 -7.69 0.96
CA SER A 8 -1.95 -8.78 1.22
C SER A 8 -3.35 -8.47 0.68
N LEU A 9 -3.73 -7.18 0.66
CA LEU A 9 -5.00 -6.70 0.09
C LEU A 9 -5.00 -6.74 -1.45
N CYS A 10 -3.83 -6.88 -2.08
CA CYS A 10 -3.64 -6.87 -3.53
C CYS A 10 -3.55 -8.29 -4.12
N LYS A 11 -4.41 -9.22 -3.67
CA LYS A 11 -4.73 -10.47 -4.42
C LYS A 11 -5.83 -10.24 -5.47
N ILE A 12 -5.92 -9.01 -6.00
CA ILE A 12 -6.90 -8.63 -7.02
C ILE A 12 -6.28 -8.84 -8.41
N SER A 13 -6.53 -10.02 -8.96
CA SER A 13 -6.31 -10.43 -10.34
C SER A 13 -4.84 -10.42 -10.84
N GLY A 14 -4.42 -11.54 -11.42
CA GLY A 14 -3.10 -11.76 -12.00
C GLY A 14 -2.76 -10.92 -13.26
N LYS A 15 -3.19 -9.65 -13.34
CA LYS A 15 -2.92 -8.75 -14.48
C LYS A 15 -2.04 -7.53 -14.17
N ILE A 16 -1.62 -7.30 -12.93
CA ILE A 16 -0.72 -6.18 -12.57
C ILE A 16 0.72 -6.70 -12.40
N LYS A 17 1.26 -7.42 -13.40
CA LYS A 17 2.66 -7.92 -13.39
C LYS A 17 3.63 -7.19 -14.32
N GLN A 18 3.22 -6.09 -14.97
CA GLN A 18 4.05 -5.45 -16.00
C GLN A 18 4.40 -3.97 -15.77
N VAL A 19 4.23 -3.47 -14.54
CA VAL A 19 4.60 -2.09 -14.19
C VAL A 19 5.77 -2.07 -13.18
N ALA A 20 6.71 -3.01 -13.32
CA ALA A 20 7.92 -3.10 -12.49
C ALA A 20 9.04 -2.11 -12.93
N GLY A 21 8.70 -1.12 -13.77
CA GLY A 21 9.62 -0.08 -14.25
C GLY A 21 9.16 1.36 -13.95
N PHE A 22 8.00 1.55 -13.31
CA PHE A 22 7.58 2.88 -12.89
C PHE A 22 8.32 3.24 -11.61
N ASN A 23 9.39 4.01 -11.77
CA ASN A 23 10.01 4.72 -10.65
C ASN A 23 8.89 5.48 -9.91
N ALA A 24 8.76 5.29 -8.59
CA ALA A 24 7.71 5.92 -7.76
C ALA A 24 7.68 7.46 -7.90
N LYS A 25 8.77 8.05 -8.41
CA LYS A 25 8.89 9.45 -8.85
C LYS A 25 7.85 9.88 -9.89
N GLY A 26 7.25 8.93 -10.62
CA GLY A 26 6.27 9.17 -11.67
C GLY A 26 4.84 9.38 -11.17
N CYS A 27 4.48 9.00 -9.95
CA CYS A 27 3.11 9.15 -9.43
C CYS A 27 3.09 10.07 -8.21
N VAL A 28 1.94 10.68 -7.93
CA VAL A 28 1.77 11.60 -6.77
C VAL A 28 0.40 11.37 -6.13
N VAL A 29 0.34 11.38 -4.80
CA VAL A 29 -0.91 11.28 -4.04
C VAL A 29 -1.32 12.69 -3.60
N SER A 30 -2.60 13.04 -3.79
CA SER A 30 -3.11 14.34 -3.36
C SER A 30 -3.53 14.35 -1.90
N ASN A 31 -3.19 15.43 -1.20
CA ASN A 31 -3.51 15.65 0.22
C ASN A 31 -4.92 16.20 0.48
N CYS A 32 -5.71 16.54 -0.54
CA CYS A 32 -6.95 17.29 -0.36
C CYS A 32 -8.13 16.60 -1.06
N TYR A 33 -8.89 15.78 -0.31
CA TYR A 33 -10.19 15.32 -0.79
C TYR A 33 -11.38 15.65 0.12
N ARG A 34 -11.17 16.09 1.37
CA ARG A 34 -12.32 16.28 2.29
C ARG A 34 -12.20 17.39 3.35
N ARG A 35 -12.07 18.65 2.92
CA ARG A 35 -12.66 19.78 3.67
C ARG A 35 -13.31 20.77 2.70
N ARG A 36 -14.62 21.00 2.92
CA ARG A 36 -15.50 22.04 2.34
C ARG A 36 -14.87 22.87 1.20
N GLY A 37 -15.29 22.61 -0.04
CA GLY A 37 -15.16 23.56 -1.15
C GLY A 37 -13.86 23.56 -1.94
N SER A 38 -12.88 22.69 -1.64
CA SER A 38 -11.62 22.57 -2.40
C SER A 38 -11.42 21.15 -2.98
N ALA A 39 -12.34 20.73 -3.84
CA ALA A 39 -11.89 19.95 -4.99
C ALA A 39 -10.96 20.91 -5.75
N THR A 40 -9.73 20.66 -6.20
CA THR A 40 -8.82 19.53 -6.10
C THR A 40 -7.46 20.11 -6.53
N ALA A 41 -6.47 20.27 -5.65
CA ALA A 41 -5.22 20.95 -6.06
C ALA A 41 -4.62 20.31 -7.34
N TYR A 42 -4.60 18.97 -7.40
CA TYR A 42 -4.11 18.27 -8.58
C TYR A 42 -5.10 18.18 -9.76
N LYS A 43 -6.43 17.98 -9.57
CA LYS A 43 -7.36 18.04 -10.72
C LYS A 43 -7.41 19.45 -11.32
N PHE A 44 -7.24 20.51 -10.53
CA PHE A 44 -7.18 21.89 -11.03
C PHE A 44 -5.85 22.16 -11.75
N LEU A 45 -4.71 21.79 -11.16
CA LEU A 45 -3.41 21.91 -11.80
C LEU A 45 -3.34 21.12 -13.11
N SER A 46 -3.97 19.95 -13.18
CA SER A 46 -4.01 19.11 -14.38
C SER A 46 -4.72 19.75 -15.58
N ARG A 47 -5.57 20.76 -15.36
CA ARG A 47 -6.30 21.48 -16.42
C ARG A 47 -5.38 22.44 -17.18
N TYR A 48 -4.29 22.91 -16.57
CA TYR A 48 -3.35 23.80 -17.24
C TYR A 48 -2.50 23.02 -18.24
N ARG A 49 -2.32 23.60 -19.44
CA ARG A 49 -1.42 23.09 -20.48
C ARG A 49 0.00 23.65 -20.37
N ASP A 50 0.15 24.74 -19.63
CA ASP A 50 1.39 25.50 -19.48
C ASP A 50 2.36 24.88 -18.46
N ALA A 51 3.55 25.48 -18.35
CA ALA A 51 4.58 25.15 -17.36
C ALA A 51 4.13 25.23 -15.89
N ARG A 52 2.98 25.86 -15.62
CA ARG A 52 2.33 25.87 -14.30
C ARG A 52 1.87 24.48 -13.85
N ASN A 53 1.67 23.55 -14.78
CA ASN A 53 1.27 22.19 -14.47
C ASN A 53 2.47 21.32 -14.07
N THR A 54 2.80 21.30 -12.77
CA THR A 54 3.87 20.47 -12.20
C THR A 54 3.56 18.96 -12.29
N ILE A 55 2.30 18.59 -12.51
CA ILE A 55 1.87 17.20 -12.66
C ILE A 55 2.22 16.69 -14.06
N ARG A 56 2.11 17.51 -15.10
CA ARG A 56 2.43 17.06 -16.46
C ARG A 56 3.90 16.62 -16.54
N ARG A 57 4.14 15.40 -17.00
CA ARG A 57 5.47 14.82 -17.25
C ARG A 57 5.45 14.06 -18.56
N GLU A 58 6.57 14.05 -19.26
CA GLU A 58 6.75 13.26 -20.47
C GLU A 58 7.65 12.07 -20.15
N TYR A 59 7.20 10.87 -20.51
CA TYR A 59 7.99 9.65 -20.41
C TYR A 59 8.49 9.28 -21.80
N VAL A 60 9.80 9.26 -21.98
CA VAL A 60 10.43 8.84 -23.24
C VAL A 60 10.49 7.32 -23.25
N LEU A 61 9.94 6.71 -24.29
CA LEU A 61 9.90 5.26 -24.47
C LEU A 61 11.30 4.72 -24.81
N PRO A 62 11.62 3.48 -24.41
CA PRO A 62 12.81 2.80 -24.88
C PRO A 62 12.61 2.32 -26.33
N ASP A 63 13.49 2.76 -27.23
CA ASP A 63 13.47 2.32 -28.64
C ASP A 63 14.21 0.98 -28.86
N PHE A 64 14.81 0.40 -27.81
CA PHE A 64 15.61 -0.84 -27.78
C PHE A 64 16.84 -0.89 -28.72
N CYS A 65 16.98 0.05 -29.66
CA CYS A 65 18.19 0.23 -30.47
C CYS A 65 19.22 1.13 -29.79
N ARG A 66 18.77 2.22 -29.14
CA ARG A 66 19.63 3.21 -28.47
C ARG A 66 19.42 3.25 -26.95
N LEU A 67 18.18 2.99 -26.50
CA LEU A 67 17.76 3.09 -25.11
C LEU A 67 17.08 1.78 -24.68
N SER A 68 17.69 1.07 -23.73
CA SER A 68 17.11 -0.14 -23.14
C SER A 68 16.02 0.17 -22.10
N ARG A 69 16.07 1.36 -21.47
CA ARG A 69 15.08 1.83 -20.50
C ARG A 69 14.62 3.24 -20.82
N GLY A 70 13.31 3.45 -20.75
CA GLY A 70 12.72 4.77 -20.85
C GLY A 70 12.98 5.61 -19.59
N TYR A 71 12.89 6.93 -19.73
CA TYR A 71 13.15 7.87 -18.65
C TYR A 71 12.13 9.01 -18.65
N LEU A 72 11.95 9.64 -17.49
CA LEU A 72 11.12 10.85 -17.37
C LEU A 72 11.93 12.05 -17.86
N ARG A 73 11.38 12.78 -18.84
CA ARG A 73 11.94 14.03 -19.34
C ARG A 73 11.65 15.15 -18.35
N ASP A 74 12.67 15.95 -18.05
CA ASP A 74 12.50 17.13 -17.21
C ASP A 74 11.65 18.19 -17.90
N PRO A 75 10.74 18.87 -17.17
CA PRO A 75 9.85 19.89 -17.73
C PRO A 75 10.58 21.12 -18.30
N SER A 76 11.85 21.33 -17.93
CA SER A 76 12.70 22.40 -18.47
C SER A 76 13.24 22.09 -19.87
N GLN A 77 13.32 20.81 -20.25
CA GLN A 77 13.89 20.35 -21.52
C GLN A 77 12.82 20.17 -22.61
N THR A 78 11.53 20.33 -22.28
CA THR A 78 10.38 20.07 -23.14
C THR A 78 10.26 21.03 -24.34
N ALA A 79 11.01 22.13 -24.37
CA ALA A 79 10.77 23.24 -25.30
C ALA A 79 11.65 23.30 -26.57
N LYS A 80 12.62 22.39 -26.80
CA LYS A 80 13.64 22.60 -27.86
C LYS A 80 14.20 21.35 -28.56
N SER A 81 13.38 20.38 -28.98
CA SER A 81 13.84 19.42 -30.00
C SER A 81 13.45 19.92 -31.39
N SER A 82 14.39 20.58 -32.05
CA SER A 82 14.25 21.33 -33.30
C SER A 82 14.40 20.49 -34.58
N GLN A 83 14.22 19.17 -34.54
CA GLN A 83 14.18 18.34 -35.75
C GLN A 83 13.13 17.21 -35.65
N PRO A 84 12.21 17.09 -36.62
CA PRO A 84 11.15 16.06 -36.64
C PRO A 84 11.65 14.62 -36.82
N GLU A 85 12.82 14.43 -37.42
CA GLU A 85 13.22 13.13 -37.99
C GLU A 85 13.81 12.13 -36.98
N ASP A 86 14.28 12.60 -35.82
CA ASP A 86 15.00 11.79 -34.79
C ASP A 86 14.40 11.97 -33.37
N ALA A 87 13.18 12.52 -33.27
CA ALA A 87 12.55 12.76 -31.98
C ALA A 87 12.17 11.43 -31.30
N PRO A 88 12.66 11.14 -30.09
CA PRO A 88 12.35 9.89 -29.41
C PRO A 88 10.87 9.87 -29.03
N GLN A 89 10.22 8.72 -29.20
CA GLN A 89 8.80 8.58 -28.93
C GLN A 89 8.52 8.84 -27.46
N ALA A 90 7.59 9.74 -27.14
CA ALA A 90 7.28 10.13 -25.76
C ALA A 90 5.77 10.11 -25.48
N ILE A 91 5.41 9.68 -24.27
CA ILE A 91 4.04 9.67 -23.75
C ILE A 91 3.90 10.79 -22.73
N THR A 92 2.90 11.67 -22.92
CA THR A 92 2.55 12.69 -21.94
C THR A 92 1.65 12.09 -20.86
N LEU A 93 2.09 12.13 -19.62
CA LEU A 93 1.35 11.71 -18.43
C LEU A 93 0.89 12.95 -17.65
N ASN A 94 -0.38 12.98 -17.27
CA ASN A 94 -0.96 14.08 -16.49
C ASN A 94 -1.93 13.53 -15.45
N ARG A 95 -3.17 13.21 -15.83
CA ARG A 95 -4.20 12.75 -14.88
C ARG A 95 -3.88 11.40 -14.27
N GLU A 96 -3.24 10.54 -15.06
CA GLU A 96 -2.87 9.18 -14.72
C GLU A 96 -1.95 9.13 -13.48
N ARG A 97 -1.12 10.16 -13.29
CA ARG A 97 -0.14 10.22 -12.20
C ARG A 97 -0.76 10.30 -10.81
N PHE A 98 -1.95 10.87 -10.69
CA PHE A 98 -2.68 10.95 -9.42
C PHE A 98 -3.94 10.08 -9.41
N ALA A 99 -4.52 9.75 -10.57
CA ALA A 99 -5.65 8.85 -10.64
C ALA A 99 -5.28 7.43 -10.19
N LEU A 100 -4.09 6.93 -10.55
CA LEU A 100 -3.69 5.57 -10.19
C LEU A 100 -3.50 5.37 -8.68
N PRO A 101 -2.74 6.21 -7.94
CA PRO A 101 -2.64 6.07 -6.49
C PRO A 101 -3.96 6.30 -5.76
N GLU A 102 -4.88 7.09 -6.32
CA GLU A 102 -6.20 7.33 -5.73
C GLU A 102 -7.07 6.07 -5.67
N LEU A 103 -6.85 5.10 -6.57
CA LEU A 103 -7.56 3.81 -6.55
C LEU A 103 -7.34 3.01 -5.27
N LEU A 104 -6.22 3.24 -4.56
CA LEU A 104 -5.96 2.62 -3.26
C LEU A 104 -6.88 3.15 -2.16
N PHE A 105 -7.36 4.39 -2.30
CA PHE A 105 -8.25 5.05 -1.36
C PHE A 105 -9.72 4.93 -1.79
N HIS A 106 -9.99 4.99 -3.11
CA HIS A 106 -11.32 4.96 -3.69
C HIS A 106 -11.36 4.01 -4.89
N PRO A 107 -11.40 2.68 -4.67
CA PRO A 107 -11.48 1.68 -5.75
C PRO A 107 -12.81 1.76 -6.54
N SER A 108 -13.84 2.37 -5.95
CA SER A 108 -15.13 2.61 -6.61
C SER A 108 -15.04 3.48 -7.86
N ASP A 109 -13.99 4.30 -8.01
CA ASP A 109 -13.78 5.16 -9.19
C ASP A 109 -13.65 4.37 -10.50
N ILE A 110 -13.26 3.09 -10.43
CA ILE A 110 -13.17 2.16 -11.58
C ILE A 110 -14.27 1.08 -11.56
N GLY A 111 -15.27 1.23 -10.69
CA GLY A 111 -16.35 0.26 -10.53
C GLY A 111 -15.96 -1.01 -9.76
N LEU A 112 -14.84 -1.01 -9.04
CA LEU A 112 -14.54 -2.09 -8.09
C LEU A 112 -15.32 -1.85 -6.79
N ASN A 113 -16.18 -2.81 -6.45
CA ASN A 113 -16.93 -2.80 -5.18
C ASN A 113 -16.06 -3.35 -4.04
N GLN A 114 -15.05 -2.59 -3.66
CA GLN A 114 -14.12 -2.92 -2.57
C GLN A 114 -13.94 -1.71 -1.67
N MET A 115 -13.49 -1.95 -0.44
CA MET A 115 -13.16 -0.90 0.52
C MET A 115 -11.78 -0.29 0.21
N GLY A 116 -11.65 1.01 0.46
CA GLY A 116 -10.36 1.69 0.39
C GLY A 116 -9.41 1.22 1.50
N VAL A 117 -8.11 1.50 1.36
CA VAL A 117 -7.10 1.09 2.34
C VAL A 117 -7.39 1.63 3.75
N VAL A 118 -7.90 2.86 3.86
CA VAL A 118 -8.21 3.48 5.16
C VAL A 118 -9.46 2.85 5.76
N GLU A 119 -10.49 2.60 4.95
CA GLU A 119 -11.73 1.96 5.38
C GLU A 119 -11.46 0.53 5.87
N ALA A 120 -10.61 -0.21 5.17
CA ALA A 120 -10.19 -1.55 5.59
C ALA A 120 -9.47 -1.55 6.95
N VAL A 121 -8.67 -0.52 7.24
CA VAL A 121 -8.01 -0.37 8.54
C VAL A 121 -9.02 -0.05 9.64
N VAL A 122 -9.97 0.84 9.38
CA VAL A 122 -11.04 1.18 10.33
C VAL A 122 -11.90 -0.05 10.65
N GLU A 123 -12.25 -0.83 9.63
CA GLU A 123 -13.00 -2.08 9.78
C GLU A 123 -12.19 -3.16 10.51
N SER A 124 -10.88 -3.24 10.28
CA SER A 124 -10.03 -4.15 11.04
C SER A 124 -9.94 -3.74 12.52
N LEU A 125 -9.90 -2.44 12.80
CA LEU A 125 -9.94 -1.90 14.17
C LEU A 125 -11.29 -2.11 14.85
N SER A 126 -12.40 -2.09 14.09
CA SER A 126 -13.75 -2.34 14.62
C SER A 126 -13.93 -3.81 15.07
N ARG A 127 -13.22 -4.75 14.43
CA ARG A 127 -13.17 -6.16 14.83
C ARG A 127 -12.27 -6.42 16.03
N CYS A 128 -11.27 -5.58 16.27
CA CYS A 128 -10.44 -5.68 17.47
C CYS A 128 -11.21 -5.27 18.74
N PRO A 129 -10.86 -5.83 19.91
CA PRO A 129 -11.49 -5.47 21.18
C PRO A 129 -11.19 -4.01 21.56
N MET A 130 -12.18 -3.33 22.15
CA MET A 130 -12.17 -1.88 22.38
C MET A 130 -10.95 -1.38 23.17
N ASN A 131 -10.51 -2.15 24.16
CA ASN A 131 -9.37 -1.82 25.02
C ASN A 131 -8.03 -1.71 24.25
N LEU A 132 -7.88 -2.44 23.14
CA LEU A 132 -6.65 -2.44 22.35
C LEU A 132 -6.64 -1.38 21.24
N ARG A 133 -7.81 -0.91 20.79
CA ARG A 133 -7.93 -0.02 19.63
C ARG A 133 -7.08 1.25 19.75
N ALA A 134 -7.11 1.90 20.90
CA ALA A 134 -6.32 3.12 21.14
C ALA A 134 -4.80 2.86 21.00
N ALA A 135 -4.31 1.74 21.55
CA ALA A 135 -2.90 1.36 21.46
C ALA A 135 -2.50 0.97 20.03
N LEU A 136 -3.40 0.34 19.27
CA LEU A 136 -3.15 -0.02 17.87
C LEU A 136 -3.05 1.21 16.97
N VAL A 137 -3.94 2.19 17.16
CA VAL A 137 -3.98 3.45 16.40
C VAL A 137 -2.74 4.32 16.62
N GLN A 138 -2.13 4.23 17.80
CA GLN A 138 -0.87 4.92 18.10
C GLN A 138 0.37 4.24 17.45
N ASN A 139 0.24 2.97 17.07
CA ASN A 139 1.34 2.13 16.62
C ASN A 139 1.07 1.55 15.22
N ILE A 140 0.86 2.43 14.25
CA ILE A 140 0.67 2.07 12.85
C ILE A 140 1.97 2.29 12.08
N SER A 141 2.45 1.26 11.39
CA SER A 141 3.62 1.35 10.50
C SER A 141 3.20 1.12 9.04
N LEU A 142 3.64 2.01 8.14
CA LEU A 142 3.37 1.90 6.71
C LEU A 142 4.52 1.15 6.01
N VAL A 143 4.23 -0.03 5.46
CA VAL A 143 5.22 -0.91 4.83
C VAL A 143 4.79 -1.25 3.40
N GLY A 144 5.75 -1.41 2.48
CA GLY A 144 5.55 -1.78 1.08
C GLY A 144 6.00 -0.72 0.08
N GLY A 145 5.95 -1.06 -1.21
CA GLY A 145 6.37 -0.15 -2.29
C GLY A 145 5.36 0.97 -2.58
N CYS A 146 4.06 0.72 -2.36
CA CYS A 146 3.00 1.71 -2.63
C CYS A 146 3.03 2.89 -1.63
N THR A 147 3.61 2.71 -0.44
CA THR A 147 3.71 3.76 0.57
C THR A 147 4.76 4.83 0.21
N LEU A 148 5.62 4.55 -0.79
CA LEU A 148 6.62 5.49 -1.31
C LEU A 148 6.05 6.55 -2.25
N PHE A 149 4.75 6.51 -2.56
CA PHE A 149 4.16 7.59 -3.33
C PHE A 149 4.24 8.91 -2.54
N PRO A 150 4.75 10.00 -3.14
CA PRO A 150 4.80 11.30 -2.48
C PRO A 150 3.39 11.75 -2.05
N GLY A 151 3.23 12.14 -0.78
CA GLY A 151 1.95 12.54 -0.20
C GLY A 151 1.08 11.39 0.33
N PHE A 152 1.52 10.12 0.21
CA PHE A 152 0.73 8.98 0.67
C PHE A 152 0.54 8.98 2.19
N ARG A 153 1.62 9.24 2.94
CA ARG A 153 1.61 9.23 4.41
C ARG A 153 0.66 10.30 4.95
N GLU A 154 0.77 11.52 4.45
CA GLU A 154 -0.03 12.66 4.88
C GLU A 154 -1.51 12.46 4.52
N ARG A 155 -1.78 11.91 3.33
CA ARG A 155 -3.14 11.58 2.90
C ARG A 155 -3.74 10.49 3.78
N PHE A 156 -3.02 9.39 3.99
CA PHE A 156 -3.46 8.29 4.84
C PHE A 156 -3.75 8.75 6.27
N PHE A 157 -2.86 9.57 6.84
CA PHE A 157 -3.07 10.15 8.17
C PHE A 157 -4.33 11.01 8.23
N THR A 158 -4.53 11.89 7.25
CA THR A 158 -5.67 12.81 7.21
C THR A 158 -6.99 12.05 7.10
N ASP A 159 -7.06 11.06 6.21
CA ASP A 159 -8.25 10.24 6.02
C ASP A 159 -8.52 9.38 7.26
N LEU A 160 -7.50 8.72 7.82
CA LEU A 160 -7.64 7.93 9.04
C LEU A 160 -8.12 8.78 10.21
N ARG A 161 -7.54 9.98 10.39
CA ARG A 161 -7.93 10.91 11.46
C ARG A 161 -9.39 11.34 11.36
N SER A 162 -9.97 11.36 10.16
CA SER A 162 -11.37 11.72 9.95
C SER A 162 -12.37 10.67 10.44
N TYR A 163 -11.94 9.40 10.54
CA TYR A 163 -12.75 8.29 11.05
C TYR A 163 -12.63 8.09 12.56
N MET A 164 -11.56 8.59 13.18
CA MET A 164 -11.26 8.34 14.59
C MET A 164 -11.76 9.45 15.51
N ASP A 165 -12.17 9.07 16.71
CA ASP A 165 -12.59 10.00 17.77
C ASP A 165 -11.49 10.98 18.16
N VAL A 166 -11.88 12.14 18.69
CA VAL A 166 -10.95 13.22 19.01
C VAL A 166 -9.91 12.80 20.06
N ASP A 167 -10.31 11.95 21.00
CA ASP A 167 -9.49 11.51 22.13
C ASP A 167 -8.39 10.52 21.74
N TRP A 168 -8.49 9.85 20.59
CA TRP A 168 -7.51 8.86 20.16
C TRP A 168 -6.31 9.53 19.47
N CYS A 169 -5.12 9.29 20.02
CA CYS A 169 -3.86 9.74 19.45
C CYS A 169 -3.44 8.86 18.27
N VAL A 170 -3.69 9.34 17.04
CA VAL A 170 -3.21 8.68 15.82
C VAL A 170 -1.73 8.99 15.63
N ASN A 171 -0.90 7.95 15.47
CA ASN A 171 0.52 8.11 15.16
C ASN A 171 0.98 7.08 14.11
N LEU A 172 1.78 7.57 13.16
CA LEU A 172 2.39 6.75 12.13
C LEU A 172 3.88 6.62 12.46
N ALA A 173 4.36 5.41 12.68
CA ALA A 173 5.78 5.16 12.89
C ALA A 173 6.58 5.50 11.63
N ASP A 174 7.79 6.02 11.81
CA ASP A 174 8.72 6.25 10.71
C ASP A 174 9.50 4.98 10.40
N VAL A 175 9.47 4.59 9.12
CA VAL A 175 10.14 3.41 8.60
C VAL A 175 11.23 3.87 7.65
N SER A 176 12.48 3.50 7.92
CA SER A 176 13.63 3.92 7.12
C SER A 176 13.53 3.47 5.66
N ASN A 177 13.24 2.18 5.43
CA ASN A 177 13.11 1.58 4.10
C ASN A 177 11.87 0.67 4.02
N PRO A 178 10.70 1.16 3.60
CA PRO A 178 9.46 0.38 3.64
C PRO A 178 9.44 -0.80 2.66
N ILE A 179 10.30 -0.84 1.64
CA ILE A 179 10.42 -1.98 0.71
C ILE A 179 11.09 -3.17 1.40
N THR A 180 12.22 -2.93 2.08
CA THR A 180 13.03 -4.00 2.70
C THR A 180 12.68 -4.21 4.16
N HIS A 181 11.76 -3.43 4.72
CA HIS A 181 11.44 -3.47 6.15
C HIS A 181 11.01 -4.85 6.63
N ALA A 182 10.16 -5.55 5.87
CA ALA A 182 9.75 -6.92 6.22
C ALA A 182 10.94 -7.87 6.36
N TRP A 183 11.93 -7.76 5.47
CA TRP A 183 13.14 -8.57 5.53
C TRP A 183 14.03 -8.15 6.71
N SER A 184 14.22 -6.85 6.94
CA SER A 184 14.99 -6.35 8.08
C SER A 184 14.39 -6.75 9.43
N CYS A 185 13.06 -6.74 9.56
CA CYS A 185 12.36 -7.23 10.75
C CYS A 185 12.58 -8.72 10.96
N ALA A 186 12.53 -9.53 9.90
CA ALA A 186 12.81 -10.96 9.99
C ALA A 186 14.25 -11.20 10.47
N THR A 187 15.24 -10.53 9.89
CA THR A 187 16.64 -10.63 10.34
C THR A 187 16.77 -10.24 11.82
N ALA A 188 16.16 -9.12 12.24
CA ALA A 188 16.18 -8.68 13.64
C ALA A 188 15.54 -9.70 14.59
N ALA A 189 14.45 -10.36 14.16
CA ALA A 189 13.79 -11.40 14.93
C ALA A 189 14.68 -12.65 15.11
N PHE A 190 15.46 -13.01 14.09
CA PHE A 190 16.40 -14.14 14.17
C PHE A 190 17.70 -13.83 14.93
N THR A 191 18.14 -12.58 14.94
CA THR A 191 19.39 -12.17 15.62
C THR A 191 19.18 -11.67 17.05
N GLY A 192 17.93 -11.41 17.44
CA GLY A 192 17.58 -10.86 18.75
C GLY A 192 17.36 -11.93 19.81
N ASP A 193 17.35 -11.50 21.07
CA ASP A 193 17.12 -12.33 22.28
C ASP A 193 15.66 -12.83 22.44
N MET A 194 14.83 -12.63 21.39
CA MET A 194 13.38 -12.85 21.43
C MET A 194 12.96 -14.29 21.09
N ALA A 195 13.91 -15.20 20.92
CA ALA A 195 13.65 -16.55 20.46
C ALA A 195 14.31 -17.59 21.37
N THR A 196 13.49 -18.37 22.06
CA THR A 196 13.88 -19.75 22.34
C THR A 196 13.94 -20.45 20.98
N GLU A 197 15.13 -20.91 20.57
CA GLU A 197 15.38 -21.50 19.24
C GLU A 197 14.34 -22.58 18.87
N ASP A 198 13.84 -23.31 19.86
CA ASP A 198 12.88 -24.41 19.73
C ASP A 198 11.51 -24.00 19.14
N GLN A 199 11.10 -22.73 19.27
CA GLN A 199 9.78 -22.25 18.83
C GLN A 199 9.78 -21.67 17.41
N LEU A 200 10.94 -21.25 16.89
CA LEU A 200 11.03 -20.59 15.58
C LEU A 200 11.33 -21.54 14.43
N PHE A 201 11.81 -22.75 14.72
CA PHE A 201 12.22 -23.71 13.71
C PHE A 201 11.44 -25.02 13.81
N VAL A 202 11.20 -25.63 12.65
CA VAL A 202 10.71 -27.01 12.54
C VAL A 202 11.88 -27.86 12.07
N THR A 203 12.25 -28.86 12.87
CA THR A 203 13.32 -29.78 12.49
C THR A 203 12.82 -30.79 11.46
N ARG A 204 13.75 -31.45 10.76
CA ARG A 204 13.40 -32.48 9.79
C ARG A 204 12.70 -33.68 10.45
N ASP A 205 13.11 -34.05 11.66
CA ASP A 205 12.54 -35.20 12.37
C ASP A 205 11.12 -34.91 12.82
N GLU A 206 10.89 -33.72 13.39
CA GLU A 206 9.56 -33.22 13.74
C GLU A 206 8.60 -33.23 12.54
N TRP A 207 9.07 -32.81 11.36
CA TRP A 207 8.31 -32.83 10.11
C TRP A 207 7.98 -34.26 9.64
N ASN A 208 8.93 -35.19 9.77
CA ASN A 208 8.69 -36.57 9.37
C ASN A 208 7.65 -37.27 10.25
N GLU A 209 7.56 -36.86 11.53
CA GLU A 209 6.58 -37.41 12.48
C GLU A 209 5.18 -36.81 12.33
N HIS A 210 5.08 -35.48 12.22
CA HIS A 210 3.81 -34.76 12.28
C HIS A 210 3.31 -34.25 10.92
N GLY A 211 4.16 -34.26 9.89
CA GLY A 211 3.83 -33.73 8.57
C GLY A 211 3.47 -32.24 8.61
N GLU A 212 2.43 -31.86 7.88
CA GLU A 212 1.97 -30.47 7.71
C GLU A 212 1.35 -29.87 8.99
N GLU A 213 0.78 -30.70 9.86
CA GLU A 213 0.08 -30.26 11.08
C GLU A 213 0.97 -29.43 12.01
N ILE A 214 2.29 -29.71 11.99
CA ILE A 214 3.24 -28.95 12.79
C ILE A 214 3.34 -27.48 12.38
N LEU A 215 3.12 -27.15 11.10
CA LEU A 215 3.12 -25.76 10.63
C LEU A 215 1.91 -25.01 11.16
N HIS A 216 0.75 -25.69 11.23
CA HIS A 216 -0.44 -25.13 11.85
C HIS A 216 -0.16 -24.83 13.32
N LYS A 217 0.27 -25.85 14.07
CA LYS A 217 0.53 -25.78 15.51
C LYS A 217 1.62 -24.77 15.92
N LYS A 218 2.68 -24.60 15.12
CA LYS A 218 3.79 -23.67 15.44
C LYS A 218 3.58 -22.26 14.87
N PHE A 219 3.05 -22.12 13.65
CA PHE A 219 3.06 -20.84 12.92
C PHE A 219 1.70 -20.31 12.49
N LEU A 220 0.70 -21.18 12.28
CA LEU A 220 -0.61 -20.78 11.72
C LEU A 220 -1.76 -20.87 12.72
N ASN A 221 -1.51 -20.94 14.02
CA ASN A 221 -2.53 -20.94 15.09
C ASN A 221 -3.54 -19.78 15.01
N PHE A 222 -3.26 -18.73 14.23
CA PHE A 222 -4.19 -17.64 13.98
C PHE A 222 -5.29 -17.97 12.94
N LEU A 223 -5.18 -19.07 12.19
CA LEU A 223 -6.18 -19.52 11.22
C LEU A 223 -7.33 -20.32 11.87
N ASP A 224 -7.12 -20.84 13.09
CA ASP A 224 -8.11 -21.67 13.79
C ASP A 224 -9.24 -20.82 14.45
N PHE A 225 -9.13 -19.48 14.39
CA PHE A 225 -10.16 -18.56 14.89
C PHE A 225 -11.50 -18.67 14.13
N GLU A 226 -11.52 -19.24 12.92
CA GLU A 226 -12.76 -19.41 12.15
C GLU A 226 -13.56 -20.68 12.50
N SER A 227 -12.99 -21.66 13.23
CA SER A 227 -13.69 -22.91 13.53
C SER A 227 -14.53 -22.88 14.82
N GLU A 228 -14.21 -22.04 15.80
CA GLU A 228 -14.95 -22.02 17.08
C GLU A 228 -16.30 -21.29 16.98
N GLU A 229 -16.39 -20.20 16.19
CA GLU A 229 -17.68 -19.49 15.99
C GLU A 229 -18.69 -20.30 15.15
N ALA A 230 -18.22 -21.29 14.37
CA ALA A 230 -19.09 -22.14 13.56
C ALA A 230 -19.76 -23.27 14.37
N GLU A 231 -19.16 -23.70 15.50
CA GLU A 231 -19.73 -24.74 16.36
C GLU A 231 -20.78 -24.16 17.32
N GLU A 232 -20.57 -22.95 17.88
CA GLU A 232 -21.56 -22.29 18.75
C GLU A 232 -22.86 -21.91 18.02
N ALA A 233 -22.83 -21.68 16.70
CA ALA A 233 -24.03 -21.36 15.92
C ALA A 233 -24.94 -22.59 15.64
N SER A 234 -24.47 -23.81 15.93
CA SER A 234 -25.25 -25.04 15.73
C SER A 234 -25.97 -25.56 16.98
N ASP A 235 -25.70 -24.96 18.13
CA ASP A 235 -26.23 -25.39 19.44
C ASP A 235 -27.39 -24.51 19.96
N GLU A 236 -28.07 -23.71 19.11
CA GLU A 236 -29.37 -23.15 19.50
C GLU A 236 -30.48 -24.21 19.29
N PRO A 237 -31.10 -24.74 20.38
CA PRO A 237 -32.28 -25.58 20.24
C PRO A 237 -33.44 -24.71 19.73
N ASN A 238 -33.99 -25.09 18.58
CA ASN A 238 -35.30 -24.59 18.13
C ASN A 238 -36.35 -24.95 19.21
N GLU A 239 -36.80 -23.94 19.96
CA GLU A 239 -38.01 -24.01 20.79
C GLU A 239 -39.05 -22.98 20.30
#